data_AF-H8GV24-F1
#
_entry.id   AF-H8GV24-F1
#
_cell.length_a   1.000
_cell.length_b   1.000
_cell.length_c   1.000
_cell.angle_alpha   90.00
_cell.angle_beta   90.00
_cell.angle_gamma   90.00
#
_symmetry.space_group_name_H-M   'P 1'
#
loop_
_entity.id
_entity.type
_entity.pdbx_description
1 polymer ?
#
loop_
_entity_poly.entity_id
_entity_poly.type
_entity_poly.pdbx_seq_one_letter_code
_entity_poly.pdbx_strand_id
1 'polypeptide(L)'
;MFYPSDAEGIGGEYSGETHLAPDLLAARPWLTADTPRREVLTAVMAQEWTGLLALLGEYGPWVYAPDVAALQGLSRAYAALVSAATPAREEDVLAAARRHAGGTASLLARLEATDYRQKERGAAPETLAALEAAFWARAGETAAARRAEWAARRLRP
;
A
#
# COMPACT_ATOMS: atom_id res chain seq x y z
N MET A 1 -24.26 -0.25 -1.71
CA MET A 1 -24.11 1.05 -1.05
C MET A 1 -23.48 0.75 0.30
N PHE A 2 -22.22 1.13 0.51
CA PHE A 2 -21.48 0.79 1.73
C PHE A 2 -21.69 1.89 2.77
N TYR A 3 -22.19 1.53 3.94
CA TYR A 3 -22.40 2.43 5.08
C TYR A 3 -21.22 2.35 6.06
N PRO A 4 -20.98 3.38 6.88
CA PRO A 4 -19.96 3.34 7.93
C PRO A 4 -20.09 2.16 8.91
N SER A 5 -21.32 1.68 9.14
CA SER A 5 -21.60 0.47 9.93
C SER A 5 -21.06 -0.82 9.30
N ASP A 6 -20.87 -0.84 7.99
CA ASP A 6 -20.32 -2.01 7.28
C ASP A 6 -18.78 -2.08 7.45
N ALA A 7 -18.14 -0.97 7.85
CA ALA A 7 -16.69 -0.91 8.04
C ALA A 7 -16.20 -1.80 9.19
N GLU A 8 -16.99 -1.96 10.26
CA GLU A 8 -16.66 -2.86 11.37
C GLU A 8 -16.77 -4.33 10.96
N GLY A 9 -17.79 -4.69 10.17
CA GLY A 9 -17.95 -6.05 9.62
C GLY A 9 -16.85 -6.42 8.64
N ILE A 10 -16.53 -5.51 7.71
CA ILE A 10 -15.46 -5.66 6.72
C ILE A 10 -14.08 -5.66 7.41
N GLY A 11 -13.87 -4.80 8.41
CA GLY A 11 -12.67 -4.77 9.22
C GLY A 11 -12.44 -6.09 9.97
N GLY A 12 -13.52 -6.74 10.43
CA GLY A 12 -13.48 -8.09 10.98
C GLY A 12 -13.14 -9.16 9.94
N GLU A 13 -13.79 -9.13 8.77
CA GLU A 13 -13.59 -10.09 7.67
C GLU A 13 -12.16 -10.09 7.15
N TYR A 14 -11.57 -8.90 6.93
CA TYR A 14 -10.20 -8.77 6.46
C TYR A 14 -9.16 -8.67 7.58
N SER A 15 -9.56 -8.79 8.86
CA SER A 15 -8.60 -8.87 9.97
C SER A 15 -7.71 -10.11 9.91
N GLY A 16 -8.06 -11.09 9.08
CA GLY A 16 -7.26 -12.27 8.73
C GLY A 16 -6.22 -12.03 7.63
N GLU A 17 -6.34 -10.98 6.81
CA GLU A 17 -5.39 -10.64 5.73
C GLU A 17 -4.09 -10.02 6.19
N THR A 18 -3.00 -10.81 6.22
CA THR A 18 -1.76 -10.54 6.97
C THR A 18 -1.20 -9.14 6.71
N HIS A 19 -1.40 -8.63 5.50
CA HIS A 19 -0.78 -7.41 5.04
C HIS A 19 -1.72 -6.20 4.92
N LEU A 20 -3.03 -6.37 5.09
CA LEU A 20 -3.97 -5.27 4.92
C LEU A 20 -3.66 -4.10 5.86
N ALA A 21 -3.63 -4.37 7.17
CA ALA A 21 -3.36 -3.34 8.16
C ALA A 21 -1.99 -2.66 7.99
N PRO A 22 -0.86 -3.39 7.89
CA PRO A 22 0.42 -2.73 7.71
C PRO A 22 0.45 -1.89 6.43
N ASP A 23 -0.04 -2.39 5.29
CA ASP A 23 -0.03 -1.63 4.03
C ASP A 23 -0.86 -0.33 4.12
N LEU A 24 -2.03 -0.38 4.77
CA LEU A 24 -2.83 0.82 4.99
C LEU A 24 -2.17 1.83 5.92
N LEU A 25 -1.44 1.36 6.95
CA LEU A 25 -0.68 2.20 7.88
C LEU A 25 0.57 2.80 7.24
N ALA A 26 1.25 2.09 6.32
CA ALA A 26 2.41 2.62 5.61
C ALA A 26 2.09 3.91 4.82
N ALA A 27 0.90 3.99 4.23
CA ALA A 27 0.45 5.18 3.51
C ALA A 27 -0.08 6.29 4.45
N ARG A 28 -0.17 6.06 5.77
CA ARG A 28 -0.93 6.92 6.69
C ARG A 28 -0.18 7.18 7.98
N PRO A 29 0.87 8.02 7.95
CA PRO A 29 1.67 8.32 9.14
C PRO A 29 0.89 9.02 10.27
N TRP A 30 -0.33 9.51 10.01
CA TRP A 30 -1.22 10.06 11.03
C TRP A 30 -2.07 9.02 11.77
N LEU A 31 -2.10 7.77 11.31
CA LEU A 31 -2.68 6.66 12.05
C LEU A 31 -1.59 6.03 12.92
N THR A 32 -1.92 5.68 14.16
CA THR A 32 -0.95 5.07 15.07
C THR A 32 -0.63 3.66 14.62
N ALA A 33 0.66 3.28 14.69
CA ALA A 33 1.08 1.90 14.40
C ALA A 33 0.43 0.87 15.35
N ASP A 34 0.03 1.31 16.54
CA ASP A 34 -0.68 0.51 17.54
C ASP A 34 -2.19 0.38 17.28
N THR A 35 -2.72 0.95 16.17
CA THR A 35 -4.13 0.79 15.81
C THR A 35 -4.43 -0.71 15.65
N PRO A 36 -5.40 -1.27 16.41
CA PRO A 36 -5.76 -2.68 16.27
C PRO A 36 -6.12 -3.00 14.83
N ARG A 37 -5.61 -4.13 14.30
CA ARG A 37 -5.78 -4.53 12.90
C ARG A 37 -7.23 -4.47 12.40
N ARG A 38 -8.18 -4.89 13.24
CA ARG A 38 -9.63 -4.85 12.95
C ARG A 38 -10.21 -3.43 12.84
N GLU A 39 -9.53 -2.43 13.42
CA GLU A 39 -9.96 -1.03 13.51
C GLU A 39 -9.31 -0.15 12.44
N VAL A 40 -8.25 -0.63 11.77
CA VAL A 40 -7.51 0.15 10.77
C VAL A 40 -8.43 0.64 9.65
N LEU A 41 -9.25 -0.23 9.06
CA LEU A 41 -10.13 0.17 7.96
C LEU A 41 -11.16 1.20 8.41
N THR A 42 -11.75 1.03 9.59
CA THR A 42 -12.67 2.01 10.19
C THR A 42 -11.98 3.36 10.40
N ALA A 43 -10.74 3.37 10.90
CA ALA A 43 -9.96 4.58 11.10
C ALA A 43 -9.64 5.30 9.78
N VAL A 44 -9.34 4.54 8.71
CA VAL A 44 -9.16 5.09 7.35
C VAL A 44 -10.44 5.74 6.86
N MET A 45 -11.56 5.02 6.90
CA MET A 45 -12.86 5.53 6.40
C MET A 45 -13.34 6.77 7.16
N ALA A 46 -13.07 6.85 8.46
CA ALA A 46 -13.41 8.01 9.28
C ALA A 46 -12.67 9.29 8.85
N GLN A 47 -11.44 9.16 8.33
CA GLN A 47 -10.57 10.27 7.96
C GLN A 47 -10.51 10.56 6.46
N GLU A 48 -10.89 9.61 5.61
CA GLU A 48 -10.77 9.72 4.15
C GLU A 48 -12.09 9.54 3.39
N TRP A 49 -13.19 9.26 4.11
CA TRP A 49 -14.52 9.01 3.55
C TRP A 49 -14.50 7.84 2.53
N THR A 50 -15.50 7.74 1.65
CA THR A 50 -15.60 6.67 0.63
C THR A 50 -14.40 6.62 -0.30
N GLY A 51 -13.99 5.40 -0.63
CA GLY A 51 -12.92 5.04 -1.55
C GLY A 51 -12.99 3.57 -1.95
N LEU A 52 -11.99 3.12 -2.69
CA LEU A 52 -11.81 1.78 -3.22
C LEU A 52 -10.72 1.08 -2.42
N LEU A 53 -11.08 -0.03 -1.76
CA LEU A 53 -10.11 -0.96 -1.19
C LEU A 53 -9.71 -1.98 -2.27
N ALA A 54 -8.43 -2.10 -2.56
CA ALA A 54 -7.93 -2.99 -3.60
C ALA A 54 -6.61 -3.65 -3.21
N LEU A 55 -6.44 -4.89 -3.65
CA LEU A 55 -5.16 -5.61 -3.63
C LEU A 55 -4.51 -5.51 -5.02
N LEU A 56 -3.30 -4.95 -5.09
CA LEU A 56 -2.61 -4.75 -6.36
C LEU A 56 -1.83 -6.01 -6.78
N GLY A 57 -2.54 -7.00 -7.33
CA GLY A 57 -1.97 -8.30 -7.67
C GLY A 57 -1.81 -9.22 -6.45
N GLU A 58 -1.68 -10.52 -6.70
CA GLU A 58 -1.80 -11.57 -5.66
C GLU A 58 -0.91 -11.36 -4.43
N TYR A 59 0.33 -10.88 -4.64
CA TYR A 59 1.33 -10.65 -3.58
C TYR A 59 1.59 -9.17 -3.31
N GLY A 60 0.78 -8.28 -3.88
CA GLY A 60 1.02 -6.86 -3.83
C GLY A 60 0.49 -6.14 -2.59
N PRO A 61 0.61 -4.80 -2.60
CA PRO A 61 0.11 -3.96 -1.53
C PRO A 61 -1.41 -3.90 -1.54
N TRP A 62 -1.99 -3.90 -0.36
CA TRP A 62 -3.34 -3.36 -0.16
C TRP A 62 -3.31 -1.84 -0.23
N VAL A 63 -4.23 -1.26 -0.99
CA VAL A 63 -4.37 0.19 -1.13
C VAL A 63 -5.81 0.62 -0.91
N TYR A 64 -5.97 1.82 -0.33
CA TYR A 64 -7.25 2.50 -0.25
C TYR A 64 -7.16 3.79 -1.05
N ALA A 65 -7.88 3.86 -2.17
CA ALA A 65 -7.80 4.93 -3.15
C ALA A 65 -9.13 5.71 -3.25
N PRO A 66 -9.11 7.04 -3.37
CA PRO A 66 -10.35 7.83 -3.41
C PRO A 66 -11.18 7.60 -4.68
N ASP A 67 -10.53 7.27 -5.80
CA ASP A 67 -11.16 7.07 -7.10
C ASP A 67 -10.34 6.13 -8.01
N VAL A 68 -10.87 5.84 -9.20
CA VAL A 68 -10.24 4.97 -10.20
C VAL A 68 -8.94 5.55 -10.74
N ALA A 69 -8.81 6.88 -10.88
CA ALA A 69 -7.61 7.50 -11.42
C ALA A 69 -6.43 7.37 -10.44
N ALA A 70 -6.69 7.55 -9.15
CA ALA A 70 -5.73 7.29 -8.08
C ALA A 70 -5.33 5.81 -8.05
N LEU A 71 -6.31 4.89 -8.13
CA LEU A 71 -6.05 3.45 -8.17
C LEU A 71 -5.17 3.06 -9.37
N GLN A 72 -5.45 3.59 -10.56
CA GLN A 72 -4.61 3.36 -11.74
C GLN A 72 -3.21 3.95 -11.58
N GLY A 73 -3.08 5.11 -10.92
CA GLY A 73 -1.78 5.70 -10.59
C GLY A 73 -0.93 4.80 -9.71
N LEU A 74 -1.53 4.25 -8.64
CA LEU A 74 -0.88 3.30 -7.75
C LEU A 74 -0.55 1.98 -8.45
N SER A 75 -1.47 1.48 -9.29
CA SER A 75 -1.26 0.27 -10.10
C SER A 75 -0.07 0.43 -11.06
N ARG A 76 0.09 1.59 -11.73
CA ARG A 76 1.25 1.88 -12.58
C ARG A 76 2.56 1.95 -11.80
N ALA A 77 2.55 2.59 -10.63
CA ALA A 77 3.73 2.66 -9.77
C ALA A 77 4.16 1.26 -9.30
N TYR A 78 3.20 0.43 -8.89
CA TYR A 78 3.46 -0.96 -8.52
C TYR A 78 3.92 -1.81 -9.72
N ALA A 79 3.30 -1.66 -10.89
CA ALA A 79 3.72 -2.36 -12.10
C ALA A 79 5.17 -2.01 -12.51
N ALA A 80 5.61 -0.77 -12.31
CA ALA A 80 7.00 -0.37 -12.54
C ALA A 80 7.96 -1.09 -11.57
N LEU A 81 7.59 -1.21 -10.29
CA LEU A 81 8.35 -1.98 -9.30
C LEU A 81 8.46 -3.45 -9.71
N VAL A 82 7.33 -4.09 -10.03
CA VAL A 82 7.29 -5.50 -10.47
C VAL A 82 8.14 -5.70 -11.72
N SER A 83 7.97 -4.85 -12.74
CA SER A 83 8.72 -4.96 -14.00
C SER A 83 10.23 -4.86 -13.79
N ALA A 84 10.68 -4.02 -12.84
CA ALA A 84 12.09 -3.88 -12.51
C ALA A 84 12.61 -5.05 -11.65
N ALA A 85 11.76 -5.59 -10.76
CA ALA A 85 12.10 -6.70 -9.87
C ALA A 85 12.14 -8.05 -10.60
N THR A 86 11.24 -8.32 -11.55
CA THR A 86 11.14 -9.60 -12.26
C THR A 86 12.47 -10.10 -12.86
N PRO A 87 13.29 -9.28 -13.55
CA PRO A 87 14.59 -9.72 -14.05
C PRO A 87 15.73 -9.55 -13.04
N ALA A 88 15.50 -8.96 -11.86
CA ALA A 88 16.53 -8.72 -10.87
C ALA A 88 16.94 -10.00 -10.13
N ARG A 89 18.21 -10.05 -9.74
CA ARG A 89 18.73 -11.17 -8.95
C ARG A 89 18.12 -11.12 -7.55
N GLU A 90 17.90 -12.29 -6.98
CA GLU A 90 17.43 -12.45 -5.60
C GLU A 90 18.30 -11.65 -4.60
N GLU A 91 19.63 -11.71 -4.76
CA GLU A 91 20.58 -10.94 -3.93
C GLU A 91 20.32 -9.43 -3.97
N ASP A 92 20.01 -8.91 -5.15
CA ASP A 92 19.78 -7.48 -5.36
C ASP A 92 18.45 -7.05 -4.76
N VAL A 93 17.43 -7.90 -4.89
CA VAL A 93 16.10 -7.62 -4.36
C VAL A 93 16.06 -7.75 -2.84
N LEU A 94 16.71 -8.77 -2.27
CA LEU A 94 16.87 -8.88 -0.82
C LEU A 94 17.68 -7.71 -0.25
N ALA A 95 18.73 -7.28 -0.97
CA ALA A 95 19.49 -6.10 -0.58
C ALA A 95 18.63 -4.83 -0.64
N ALA A 96 17.78 -4.67 -1.66
CA ALA A 96 16.83 -3.57 -1.76
C ALA A 96 15.78 -3.61 -0.65
N ALA A 97 15.18 -4.77 -0.38
CA ALA A 97 14.17 -4.96 0.66
C ALA A 97 14.71 -4.63 2.06
N ARG A 98 15.98 -4.93 2.35
CA ARG A 98 16.64 -4.55 3.62
C ARG A 98 16.82 -3.04 3.78
N ARG A 99 16.78 -2.27 2.69
CA ARG A 99 16.86 -0.80 2.72
C ARG A 99 15.49 -0.16 2.99
N HIS A 100 14.41 -0.94 3.00
CA HIS A 100 13.08 -0.43 3.33
C HIS A 100 13.05 0.06 4.77
N ALA A 101 12.84 1.37 4.95
CA ALA A 101 12.83 2.03 6.25
C ALA A 101 11.40 2.17 6.84
N GLY A 102 10.38 1.58 6.20
CA GLY A 102 9.02 1.58 6.71
C GLY A 102 8.80 0.41 7.68
N GLY A 103 8.10 0.62 8.79
CA GLY A 103 7.73 -0.44 9.75
C GLY A 103 6.80 -1.54 9.21
N THR A 104 6.68 -1.67 7.88
CA THR A 104 5.90 -2.66 7.15
C THR A 104 6.81 -3.62 6.38
N ALA A 105 6.31 -4.81 6.07
CA ALA A 105 7.05 -5.75 5.25
C ALA A 105 7.27 -5.17 3.84
N SER A 106 8.51 -5.20 3.35
CA SER A 106 8.86 -4.75 1.99
C SER A 106 8.07 -5.52 0.93
N LEU A 107 7.55 -4.79 -0.06
CA LEU A 107 6.88 -5.35 -1.24
C LEU A 107 7.84 -6.20 -2.07
N LEU A 108 9.10 -5.80 -2.14
CA LEU A 108 10.14 -6.56 -2.82
C LEU A 108 10.35 -7.93 -2.16
N ALA A 109 10.38 -7.99 -0.83
CA ALA A 109 10.45 -9.27 -0.11
C ALA A 109 9.22 -10.16 -0.35
N ARG A 110 8.03 -9.56 -0.54
CA ARG A 110 6.79 -10.29 -0.84
C ARG A 110 6.77 -10.84 -2.27
N LEU A 111 7.36 -10.09 -3.21
CA LEU A 111 7.55 -10.52 -4.61
C LEU A 111 8.59 -11.65 -4.77
N GLU A 112 9.58 -11.75 -3.87
CA GLU A 112 10.55 -12.88 -3.87
C GLU A 112 9.90 -14.23 -3.57
N ALA A 113 8.75 -14.27 -2.90
CA ALA A 113 8.06 -15.52 -2.59
C ALA A 113 7.46 -16.23 -3.82
N THR A 114 7.79 -15.81 -5.05
CA THR A 114 7.22 -16.33 -6.29
C THR A 114 8.29 -16.89 -7.25
N ASP A 115 8.09 -18.13 -7.70
CA ASP A 115 9.06 -18.99 -8.43
C ASP A 115 9.40 -18.59 -9.88
N TYR A 116 9.00 -17.41 -10.37
CA TYR A 116 9.04 -17.06 -11.80
C TYR A 116 10.09 -16.00 -12.17
N ARG A 117 11.37 -16.18 -11.80
CA ARG A 117 12.42 -15.23 -12.22
C ARG A 117 13.46 -15.80 -13.17
N GLN A 118 13.64 -15.07 -14.27
CA GLN A 118 14.74 -15.26 -15.21
C GLN A 118 15.96 -14.48 -14.70
N LYS A 119 17.09 -15.18 -14.58
CA LYS A 119 18.37 -14.65 -14.05
C LYS A 119 19.11 -13.82 -15.11
N GLU A 120 18.52 -12.71 -15.54
CA GLU A 120 19.21 -11.76 -16.41
C GLU A 120 19.72 -10.53 -15.63
N ARG A 121 20.42 -9.63 -16.31
CA ARG A 121 21.01 -8.42 -15.71
C ARG A 121 19.88 -7.43 -15.37
N GLY A 122 19.22 -7.61 -14.23
CA GLY A 122 18.13 -6.75 -13.77
C GLY A 122 18.56 -5.44 -13.10
N ALA A 123 17.58 -4.70 -12.58
CA ALA A 123 17.77 -3.39 -11.97
C ALA A 123 18.65 -3.46 -10.71
N ALA A 124 19.48 -2.43 -10.49
CA ALA A 124 20.32 -2.34 -9.31
C ALA A 124 19.46 -2.21 -8.02
N PRO A 125 19.96 -2.69 -6.85
CA PRO A 125 19.24 -2.63 -5.58
C PRO A 125 18.73 -1.22 -5.24
N GLU A 126 19.50 -0.19 -5.57
CA GLU A 126 19.16 1.22 -5.33
C GLU A 126 17.94 1.65 -6.15
N THR A 127 17.83 1.16 -7.38
CA THR A 127 16.69 1.45 -8.26
C THR A 127 15.41 0.78 -7.73
N LEU A 128 15.52 -0.48 -7.28
CA LEU A 128 14.40 -1.21 -6.70
C LEU A 128 13.89 -0.55 -5.42
N ALA A 129 14.81 -0.19 -4.52
CA ALA A 129 14.47 0.52 -3.29
C ALA A 129 13.84 1.89 -3.57
N ALA A 130 14.33 2.62 -4.58
CA ALA A 130 13.75 3.89 -5.00
C ALA A 130 12.33 3.74 -5.57
N LEU A 131 12.08 2.68 -6.35
CA LEU A 131 10.75 2.39 -6.90
C LEU A 131 9.75 2.03 -5.79
N GLU A 132 10.16 1.21 -4.82
CA GLU A 132 9.33 0.88 -3.65
C GLU A 132 9.04 2.14 -2.80
N ALA A 133 10.05 2.95 -2.52
CA ALA A 133 9.87 4.21 -1.80
C ALA A 133 8.95 5.18 -2.56
N ALA A 134 9.09 5.29 -3.88
CA ALA A 134 8.23 6.12 -4.72
C ALA A 134 6.77 5.65 -4.72
N PHE A 135 6.53 4.33 -4.69
CA PHE A 135 5.20 3.78 -4.53
C PHE A 135 4.56 4.22 -3.22
N TRP A 136 5.25 4.04 -2.09
CA TRP A 136 4.72 4.41 -0.77
C TRP A 136 4.55 5.92 -0.59
N ALA A 137 5.47 6.73 -1.14
CA ALA A 137 5.33 8.18 -1.17
C ALA A 137 4.05 8.59 -1.91
N ARG A 138 3.79 8.03 -3.10
CA ARG A 138 2.58 8.31 -3.87
C ARG A 138 1.31 7.86 -3.15
N ALA A 139 1.33 6.70 -2.48
CA ALA A 139 0.22 6.22 -1.66
C ALA A 139 -0.06 7.20 -0.50
N GLY A 140 0.99 7.67 0.17
CA GLY A 140 0.91 8.66 1.24
C GLY A 140 0.37 10.01 0.79
N GLU A 141 0.86 10.54 -0.33
CA GLU A 141 0.36 11.78 -0.94
C GLU A 141 -1.13 11.68 -1.30
N THR A 142 -1.53 10.55 -1.89
CA THR A 142 -2.94 10.29 -2.26
C THR A 142 -3.83 10.29 -1.01
N ALA A 143 -3.43 9.57 0.04
CA ALA A 143 -4.17 9.50 1.29
C ALA A 143 -4.21 10.87 2.00
N ALA A 144 -3.11 11.62 2.00
CA ALA A 144 -3.02 12.92 2.64
C ALA A 144 -3.92 13.96 1.96
N ALA A 145 -3.91 13.99 0.63
CA ALA A 145 -4.79 14.85 -0.16
C ALA A 145 -6.27 14.54 0.13
N ARG A 146 -6.62 13.24 0.16
CA ARG A 146 -7.99 12.81 0.45
C ARG A 146 -8.42 13.19 1.87
N ARG A 147 -7.56 12.98 2.86
CA ARG A 147 -7.82 13.39 4.24
C ARG A 147 -8.05 14.88 4.36
N ALA A 148 -7.23 15.70 3.68
CA ALA A 148 -7.36 17.16 3.71
C ALA A 148 -8.70 17.61 3.08
N GLU A 149 -9.08 17.00 1.96
CA GLU A 149 -10.37 17.25 1.32
C GLU A 149 -11.54 16.91 2.25
N TRP A 150 -11.50 15.76 2.93
CA TRP A 150 -12.55 15.37 3.86
C TRP A 150 -12.64 16.30 5.08
N ALA A 151 -11.50 16.67 5.67
CA ALA A 151 -11.45 17.63 6.76
C ALA A 151 -12.07 18.98 6.35
N ALA A 152 -11.77 19.48 5.15
CA ALA A 152 -12.33 20.72 4.63
C ALA A 152 -13.86 20.66 4.44
N ARG A 153 -14.41 19.51 4.05
CA ARG A 153 -15.86 19.31 3.93
C ARG A 153 -16.58 19.31 5.28
N ARG A 154 -15.97 18.73 6.32
CA ARG A 154 -16.54 18.72 7.69
C ARG A 154 -16.52 20.08 8.38
N LEU A 155 -15.63 20.98 7.97
CA LEU A 155 -15.52 22.33 8.52
C LEU A 155 -16.49 23.33 7.86
N ARG A 156 -17.20 22.93 6.80
CA ARG A 156 -18.27 23.74 6.20
C ARG A 156 -19.61 23.35 6.86
N PRO A 157 -20.24 24.26 7.62
CA PRO A 157 -21.52 24.02 8.29
C PRO A 157 -22.68 23.86 7.30
#